data_AF-A0A951X233-F1
#
_entry.id   AF-A0A951X233-F1
#
_cell.length_a   1.000
_cell.length_b   1.000
_cell.length_c   1.000
_cell.angle_alpha   90.00
_cell.angle_beta   90.00
_cell.angle_gamma   90.00
#
_symmetry.space_group_name_H-M   'P 1'
#
loop_
_entity.id
_entity.type
_entity.pdbx_description
1 polymer ?
#
loop_
_entity_poly.entity_id
_entity_poly.type
_entity_poly.pdbx_seq_one_letter_code
_entity_poly.pdbx_strand_id
1 'polypeptide(L)'
;MILLTTTMSTSGAGAQPKTNPWMASLYGGIAAALITAAFSLLLPTNIPVLWILALILIGVGPVLGYQLAAGQLGQDWKALVGGLIGGIPILGPLILWPLFVWLFNRNFSLGQLWLGSLIGVVLGVVVFFIIGLMIGQDPAWVGTGGAIMMGVWGGACAAFMASSAKA
;
A
#
# COMPACT_ATOMS: atom_id res chain seq x y z
N MET A 1 35.68 35.40 -28.46
CA MET A 1 34.97 35.29 -27.17
C MET A 1 33.97 34.16 -27.30
N ILE A 2 34.25 33.02 -26.70
CA ILE A 2 33.37 31.83 -26.76
C ILE A 2 32.45 31.91 -25.55
N LEU A 3 31.15 32.02 -25.79
CA LEU A 3 30.12 31.96 -24.76
C LEU A 3 30.05 30.51 -24.28
N LEU A 4 30.59 30.23 -23.08
CA LEU A 4 30.31 28.96 -22.39
C LEU A 4 28.90 29.06 -21.81
N THR A 5 27.93 28.47 -22.52
CA THR A 5 26.60 28.21 -21.98
C THR A 5 26.73 27.06 -20.98
N THR A 6 26.90 27.39 -19.69
CA THR A 6 26.76 26.40 -18.61
C THR A 6 25.33 25.92 -18.58
N THR A 7 25.08 24.76 -19.16
CA THR A 7 23.88 23.96 -18.93
C THR A 7 23.83 23.64 -17.44
N MET A 8 23.00 24.38 -16.69
CA MET A 8 22.58 23.94 -15.37
C MET A 8 21.81 22.65 -15.56
N SER A 9 22.45 21.51 -15.31
CA SER A 9 21.75 20.29 -14.99
C SER A 9 21.01 20.55 -13.68
N THR A 10 19.77 21.00 -13.77
CA THR A 10 18.82 20.90 -12.66
C THR A 10 18.58 19.41 -12.46
N SER A 11 19.46 18.79 -11.68
CA SER A 11 19.19 17.51 -11.04
C SER A 11 17.96 17.70 -10.17
N GLY A 12 16.78 17.44 -10.74
CA GLY A 12 15.55 17.16 -10.00
C GLY A 12 15.62 15.83 -9.24
N ALA A 13 16.83 15.40 -8.89
CA ALA A 13 17.13 14.23 -8.09
C ALA A 13 17.40 14.71 -6.67
N GLY A 14 16.40 14.59 -5.80
CA GLY A 14 16.61 14.80 -4.36
C GLY A 14 15.61 15.71 -3.67
N ALA A 15 14.34 15.73 -4.06
CA ALA A 15 13.32 15.99 -3.05
C ALA A 15 13.39 14.82 -2.05
N GLN A 16 14.13 15.01 -0.96
CA GLN A 16 14.19 14.04 0.13
C GLN A 16 12.75 13.76 0.56
N PRO A 17 12.32 12.50 0.65
CA PRO A 17 10.98 12.19 1.11
C PRO A 17 10.81 12.80 2.51
N LYS A 18 9.82 13.68 2.65
CA LYS A 18 9.50 14.34 3.93
C LYS A 18 9.17 13.32 5.03
N THR A 19 8.79 12.11 4.62
CA THR A 19 8.41 10.99 5.48
C THR A 19 9.40 9.84 5.31
N ASN A 20 9.83 9.21 6.41
CA ASN A 20 10.71 8.04 6.36
C ASN A 20 10.00 6.85 5.68
N PRO A 21 10.47 6.38 4.51
CA PRO A 21 9.79 5.32 3.76
C PRO A 21 9.82 3.96 4.46
N TRP A 22 10.85 3.67 5.26
CA TRP A 22 10.92 2.43 6.04
C TRP A 22 9.87 2.39 7.15
N MET A 23 9.68 3.53 7.81
CA MET A 23 8.68 3.66 8.87
C MET A 23 7.26 3.58 8.29
N ALA A 24 7.01 4.25 7.16
CA ALA A 24 5.77 4.12 6.42
C ALA A 24 5.51 2.67 5.97
N SER A 25 6.54 1.97 5.50
CA SER A 25 6.45 0.56 5.12
C SER A 25 6.03 -0.34 6.28
N LEU A 26 6.67 -0.17 7.44
CA LEU A 26 6.36 -0.97 8.62
C LEU A 26 4.91 -0.74 9.06
N TYR A 27 4.47 0.51 9.15
CA TYR A 27 3.10 0.84 9.57
C TYR A 27 2.06 0.41 8.55
N GLY A 28 2.33 0.62 7.25
CA GLY A 28 1.43 0.21 6.17
C GLY A 28 1.27 -1.29 6.10
N GLY A 29 2.37 -2.02 6.30
CA GLY A 29 2.36 -3.47 6.32
C GLY A 29 1.64 -4.04 7.53
N ILE A 30 1.89 -3.51 8.72
CA ILE A 30 1.17 -3.93 9.94
C ILE A 30 -0.33 -3.64 9.79
N ALA A 31 -0.72 -2.45 9.33
CA ALA A 31 -2.12 -2.09 9.15
C ALA A 31 -2.82 -3.02 8.15
N ALA A 32 -2.24 -3.23 6.97
CA ALA A 32 -2.83 -4.10 5.95
C ALA A 32 -2.87 -5.58 6.40
N ALA A 33 -1.85 -6.07 7.10
CA ALA A 33 -1.81 -7.42 7.65
C ALA A 33 -2.89 -7.64 8.71
N LEU A 34 -3.04 -6.71 9.67
CA LEU A 34 -4.05 -6.81 10.72
C LEU A 34 -5.47 -6.78 10.16
N ILE A 35 -5.75 -5.90 9.20
CA ILE A 35 -7.07 -5.82 8.56
C ILE A 35 -7.36 -7.10 7.78
N THR A 36 -6.37 -7.64 7.07
CA THR A 36 -6.53 -8.89 6.32
C THR A 36 -6.68 -10.10 7.25
N ALA A 37 -5.97 -10.13 8.37
CA ALA A 37 -6.16 -11.15 9.40
C ALA A 37 -7.58 -11.07 9.99
N ALA A 38 -8.07 -9.86 10.29
CA ALA A 38 -9.45 -9.66 10.72
C ALA A 38 -10.46 -10.14 9.66
N PHE A 39 -10.23 -9.86 8.37
CA PHE A 39 -11.03 -10.40 7.28
C PHE A 39 -11.05 -11.94 7.30
N SER A 40 -9.90 -12.59 7.41
CA SER A 40 -9.81 -14.06 7.48
C SER A 40 -10.51 -14.65 8.70
N LEU A 41 -10.49 -13.97 9.85
CA LEU A 41 -11.19 -14.39 11.07
C LEU A 41 -12.71 -14.15 10.99
N LEU A 42 -13.15 -13.15 10.24
CA LEU A 42 -14.58 -12.83 10.05
C LEU A 42 -15.23 -13.71 8.99
N LEU A 43 -14.48 -14.24 8.03
CA LEU A 43 -15.00 -15.05 6.93
C LEU A 43 -15.82 -16.28 7.39
N PRO A 44 -15.39 -17.07 8.40
CA PRO A 44 -16.14 -18.22 8.90
C PRO A 44 -17.43 -17.86 9.67
N THR A 45 -17.61 -16.59 10.08
CA THR A 45 -18.79 -16.17 10.87
C THR A 45 -20.08 -16.18 10.04
N ASN A 46 -19.98 -16.28 8.70
CA ASN A 46 -21.10 -16.23 7.76
C ASN A 46 -21.98 -14.97 7.91
N ILE A 47 -21.40 -13.85 8.35
CA ILE A 47 -22.05 -12.53 8.39
C ILE A 47 -21.42 -11.66 7.28
N PRO A 48 -22.01 -11.60 6.07
CA PRO A 48 -21.42 -10.93 4.91
C PRO A 48 -20.98 -9.51 5.17
N VAL A 49 -21.80 -8.75 5.88
CA VAL A 49 -21.54 -7.33 6.16
C VAL A 49 -20.20 -7.15 6.86
N LEU A 50 -19.81 -8.02 7.81
CA LEU A 50 -18.58 -7.87 8.57
C LEU A 50 -17.33 -8.13 7.73
N TRP A 51 -17.29 -9.25 7.00
CA TRP A 51 -16.13 -9.56 6.18
C TRP A 51 -16.06 -8.70 4.92
N ILE A 52 -17.18 -8.24 4.35
CA ILE A 52 -17.18 -7.26 3.24
C ILE A 52 -16.55 -5.94 3.71
N LEU A 53 -16.94 -5.43 4.88
CA LEU A 53 -16.34 -4.22 5.43
C LEU A 53 -14.83 -4.39 5.66
N ALA A 54 -14.42 -5.51 6.26
CA ALA A 54 -13.00 -5.81 6.48
C ALA A 54 -12.22 -5.87 5.15
N LEU A 55 -12.79 -6.49 4.11
CA LEU A 55 -12.17 -6.60 2.80
C LEU A 55 -11.88 -5.24 2.18
N ILE A 56 -12.88 -4.34 2.20
CA ILE A 56 -12.76 -3.00 1.61
C ILE A 56 -11.74 -2.17 2.41
N LEU A 57 -11.68 -2.35 3.74
CA LEU A 57 -10.71 -1.67 4.60
C LEU A 57 -9.26 -2.06 4.32
N ILE A 58 -8.98 -3.20 3.65
CA ILE A 58 -7.59 -3.59 3.35
C ILE A 58 -6.89 -2.51 2.52
N GLY A 59 -7.59 -1.90 1.57
CA GLY A 59 -7.05 -0.81 0.75
C GLY A 59 -6.78 0.49 1.53
N VAL A 60 -7.33 0.63 2.74
CA VAL A 60 -7.09 1.76 3.64
C VAL A 60 -5.77 1.60 4.42
N GLY A 61 -5.35 0.35 4.67
CA GLY A 61 -4.14 0.02 5.43
C GLY A 61 -2.86 0.76 5.01
N PRO A 62 -2.47 0.75 3.71
CA PRO A 62 -1.28 1.45 3.26
C PRO A 62 -1.34 2.97 3.47
N VAL A 63 -2.53 3.56 3.27
CA VAL A 63 -2.75 5.00 3.43
C VAL A 63 -2.64 5.40 4.90
N LEU A 64 -3.22 4.62 5.81
CA LEU A 64 -3.08 4.84 7.27
C LEU A 64 -1.62 4.71 7.71
N GLY A 65 -0.90 3.71 7.20
CA GLY A 65 0.52 3.53 7.50
C GLY A 65 1.38 4.72 7.08
N TYR A 66 1.16 5.23 5.86
CA TYR A 66 1.80 6.45 5.39
C TYR A 66 1.44 7.65 6.28
N GLN A 67 0.15 7.88 6.56
CA GLN A 67 -0.27 9.05 7.34
C GLN A 67 0.27 9.01 8.78
N LEU A 68 0.32 7.82 9.38
CA LEU A 68 0.93 7.63 10.69
C LEU A 68 2.42 7.97 10.65
N ALA A 69 3.14 7.51 9.62
CA ALA A 69 4.56 7.81 9.47
C ALA A 69 4.84 9.29 9.17
N ALA A 70 3.91 9.97 8.49
CA ALA A 70 4.00 11.38 8.14
C ALA A 70 3.59 12.31 9.30
N GLY A 71 3.05 11.79 10.41
CA GLY A 71 2.48 12.59 11.50
C GLY A 71 1.18 13.31 11.10
N GLN A 72 0.45 12.77 10.13
CA GLN A 72 -0.73 13.38 9.50
C GLN A 72 -1.96 12.47 9.57
N LEU A 73 -2.04 11.62 10.59
CA LEU A 73 -3.14 10.65 10.75
C LEU A 73 -4.51 11.35 10.73
N GLY A 74 -5.34 11.00 9.76
CA GLY A 74 -6.69 11.55 9.59
C GLY A 74 -6.74 12.91 8.87
N GLN A 75 -5.59 13.53 8.56
CA GLN A 75 -5.56 14.82 7.86
C GLN A 75 -5.84 14.65 6.36
N ASP A 76 -5.45 13.53 5.77
CA ASP A 76 -5.66 13.22 4.35
C ASP A 76 -6.80 12.20 4.15
N TRP A 77 -8.01 12.62 4.51
CA TRP A 77 -9.21 11.77 4.39
C TRP A 77 -9.52 11.38 2.93
N LYS A 78 -9.08 12.18 1.95
CA LYS A 78 -9.32 11.92 0.53
C LYS A 78 -8.57 10.68 0.05
N ALA A 79 -7.29 10.54 0.42
CA ALA A 79 -6.55 9.32 0.12
C ALA A 79 -7.14 8.09 0.82
N LEU A 80 -7.70 8.23 2.03
CA LEU A 80 -8.39 7.13 2.73
C LEU A 80 -9.62 6.65 1.95
N VAL A 81 -10.43 7.58 1.43
CA VAL A 81 -11.57 7.25 0.56
C VAL A 81 -11.09 6.56 -0.72
N GLY A 82 -10.00 7.04 -1.33
CA GLY A 82 -9.40 6.38 -2.48
C GLY A 82 -8.93 4.96 -2.20
N GLY A 83 -8.30 4.74 -1.03
CA GLY A 83 -7.90 3.41 -0.56
C GLY A 83 -9.09 2.49 -0.32
N LEU A 84 -10.16 3.01 0.28
CA LEU A 84 -11.40 2.27 0.55
C LEU A 84 -12.03 1.78 -0.77
N ILE A 85 -12.26 2.68 -1.71
CA ILE A 85 -12.91 2.35 -3.00
C ILE A 85 -11.98 1.49 -3.87
N GLY A 86 -10.66 1.70 -3.78
CA GLY A 86 -9.66 0.93 -4.51
C GLY A 86 -9.35 -0.45 -3.94
N GLY A 87 -9.83 -0.78 -2.75
CA GLY A 87 -9.59 -2.07 -2.06
C GLY A 87 -10.39 -3.26 -2.59
N ILE A 88 -11.11 -3.11 -3.71
CA ILE A 88 -11.98 -4.16 -4.27
C ILE A 88 -11.13 -5.33 -4.81
N PRO A 89 -11.53 -6.61 -4.66
CA PRO A 89 -10.72 -7.76 -5.10
C PRO A 89 -10.39 -7.75 -6.59
N ILE A 90 -9.36 -8.53 -6.97
CA ILE A 90 -8.93 -8.84 -8.35
C ILE A 90 -8.24 -7.67 -9.07
N LEU A 91 -8.93 -6.54 -9.26
CA LEU A 91 -8.37 -5.36 -9.94
C LEU A 91 -7.94 -4.25 -8.98
N GLY A 92 -8.30 -4.38 -7.70
CA GLY A 92 -8.02 -3.40 -6.65
C GLY A 92 -6.54 -3.04 -6.56
N PRO A 93 -5.68 -3.97 -6.13
CA PRO A 93 -4.28 -3.66 -5.87
C PRO A 93 -3.59 -3.01 -7.07
N LEU A 94 -3.65 -3.60 -8.26
CA LEU A 94 -2.83 -3.15 -9.40
C LEU A 94 -3.39 -1.94 -10.16
N ILE A 95 -4.71 -1.74 -10.18
CA ILE A 95 -5.34 -0.73 -11.03
C ILE A 95 -6.15 0.25 -10.19
N LEU A 96 -7.16 -0.24 -9.47
CA LEU A 96 -8.14 0.65 -8.84
C LEU A 96 -7.56 1.41 -7.65
N TRP A 97 -6.75 0.77 -6.83
CA TRP A 97 -6.09 1.38 -5.68
C TRP A 97 -5.20 2.56 -6.06
N PRO A 98 -4.16 2.39 -6.92
CA PRO A 98 -3.31 3.52 -7.29
C PRO A 98 -4.09 4.61 -8.03
N LEU A 99 -5.07 4.22 -8.85
CA LEU A 99 -5.92 5.16 -9.58
C LEU A 99 -6.79 6.01 -8.65
N PHE A 100 -7.50 5.38 -7.71
CA PHE A 100 -8.41 6.10 -6.81
C PHE A 100 -7.66 6.91 -5.76
N VAL A 101 -6.61 6.37 -5.15
CA VAL A 101 -5.76 7.14 -4.21
C VAL A 101 -5.21 8.40 -4.89
N TRP A 102 -4.75 8.28 -6.14
CA TRP A 102 -4.32 9.43 -6.93
C TRP A 102 -5.46 10.37 -7.32
N LEU A 103 -6.60 9.83 -7.76
CA LEU A 103 -7.76 10.62 -8.20
C LEU A 103 -8.27 11.52 -7.08
N PHE A 104 -8.35 10.99 -5.86
CA PHE A 104 -8.81 11.71 -4.68
C PHE A 104 -7.70 12.55 -4.03
N ASN A 105 -6.43 12.15 -4.13
CA ASN A 105 -5.29 12.97 -3.71
C ASN A 105 -4.19 13.07 -4.77
N ARG A 106 -4.18 14.21 -5.47
CA ARG A 106 -3.24 14.56 -6.55
C ARG A 106 -1.84 14.92 -6.06
N ASN A 107 -1.61 14.95 -4.74
CA ASN A 107 -0.30 15.21 -4.16
C ASN A 107 0.65 14.02 -4.33
N PHE A 108 0.11 12.82 -4.52
CA PHE A 108 0.89 11.63 -4.84
C PHE A 108 1.13 11.49 -6.35
N SER A 109 2.27 10.92 -6.71
CA SER A 109 2.54 10.53 -8.09
C SER A 109 1.87 9.20 -8.42
N LEU A 110 1.01 9.18 -9.44
CA LEU A 110 0.34 7.95 -9.90
C LEU A 110 1.36 6.85 -10.24
N GLY A 111 2.47 7.20 -10.89
CA GLY A 111 3.50 6.24 -11.27
C GLY A 111 4.17 5.58 -10.06
N GLN A 112 4.38 6.33 -8.97
CA GLN A 112 4.95 5.80 -7.73
C GLN A 112 3.94 4.93 -6.98
N LEU A 113 2.66 5.35 -6.90
CA LEU A 113 1.59 4.54 -6.32
C LEU A 113 1.44 3.21 -7.06
N TRP A 114 1.44 3.25 -8.39
CA TRP A 114 1.34 2.06 -9.22
C TRP A 114 2.56 1.16 -9.07
N LEU A 115 3.77 1.74 -9.06
CA LEU A 115 5.01 0.97 -8.89
C LEU A 115 5.09 0.30 -7.51
N GLY A 116 4.73 1.03 -6.45
CA GLY A 116 4.67 0.48 -5.10
C GLY A 116 3.66 -0.66 -4.98
N SER A 117 2.49 -0.50 -5.61
CA SER A 117 1.50 -1.56 -5.64
C SER A 117 1.94 -2.77 -6.46
N LEU A 118 2.54 -2.57 -7.64
CA LEU A 118 3.07 -3.65 -8.48
C LEU A 118 4.12 -4.46 -7.72
N ILE A 119 5.11 -3.78 -7.14
CA ILE A 119 6.16 -4.42 -6.34
C ILE A 119 5.54 -5.15 -5.14
N GLY A 120 4.60 -4.49 -4.45
CA GLY A 120 3.89 -5.07 -3.32
C GLY A 120 3.13 -6.35 -3.67
N VAL A 121 2.46 -6.39 -4.82
CA VAL A 121 1.74 -7.59 -5.30
C VAL A 121 2.73 -8.70 -5.64
N VAL A 122 3.78 -8.39 -6.41
CA VAL A 122 4.79 -9.40 -6.79
C VAL A 122 5.46 -9.99 -5.56
N LEU A 123 5.95 -9.15 -4.65
CA LEU A 123 6.60 -9.61 -3.42
C LEU A 123 5.63 -10.32 -2.49
N GLY A 124 4.40 -9.82 -2.35
CA GLY A 124 3.37 -10.43 -1.53
C GLY A 124 3.03 -11.84 -2.02
N VAL A 125 2.84 -12.04 -3.32
CA VAL A 125 2.56 -13.34 -3.92
C VAL A 125 3.73 -14.31 -3.71
N VAL A 126 4.97 -13.85 -3.90
CA VAL A 126 6.16 -14.66 -3.63
C VAL A 126 6.19 -15.10 -2.16
N VAL A 127 5.98 -14.18 -1.22
CA VAL A 127 5.95 -14.49 0.22
C VAL A 127 4.81 -15.45 0.57
N PHE A 128 3.63 -15.28 -0.02
CA PHE A 128 2.50 -16.18 0.17
C PHE A 128 2.85 -17.63 -0.20
N PHE A 129 3.47 -17.84 -1.36
CA PHE A 129 3.87 -19.18 -1.80
C PHE A 129 5.03 -19.74 -0.98
N ILE A 130 6.00 -18.92 -0.54
CA ILE A 130 7.06 -19.37 0.37
C ILE A 130 6.45 -19.91 1.67
N ILE A 131 5.47 -19.20 2.26
CA ILE A 131 4.79 -19.66 3.47
C ILE A 131 4.08 -20.99 3.22
N GLY A 132 3.33 -21.12 2.12
CA GLY A 132 2.65 -22.37 1.77
C GLY A 132 3.61 -23.55 1.56
N LEU A 133 4.78 -23.30 0.98
CA LEU A 133 5.82 -24.33 0.83
C LEU A 133 6.42 -24.76 2.18
N MET A 134 6.50 -23.86 3.16
CA MET A 134 7.09 -24.14 4.48
C MET A 134 6.11 -24.79 5.46
N ILE A 135 4.81 -24.47 5.40
CA ILE A 135 3.79 -24.95 6.34
C ILE A 135 3.11 -26.26 5.85
N GLY A 136 3.29 -26.61 4.57
CA GLY A 136 2.62 -27.75 3.95
C GLY A 136 1.24 -27.38 3.41
N GLN A 137 0.64 -28.25 2.58
CA GLN A 137 -0.61 -27.96 1.85
C GLN A 137 -1.89 -28.08 2.74
N ASP A 138 -1.81 -27.73 4.03
CA ASP A 138 -2.97 -27.61 4.91
C ASP A 138 -3.68 -26.25 4.66
N PRO A 139 -4.97 -26.20 4.27
CA PRO A 139 -5.68 -24.94 4.03
C PRO A 139 -5.66 -23.92 5.19
N ALA A 140 -5.39 -24.36 6.42
CA ALA A 140 -5.37 -23.50 7.60
C ALA A 140 -4.39 -22.31 7.49
N TRP A 141 -3.29 -22.43 6.73
CA TRP A 141 -2.32 -21.34 6.60
C TRP A 141 -2.78 -20.22 5.67
N VAL A 142 -3.79 -20.43 4.82
CA VAL A 142 -4.18 -19.48 3.77
C VAL A 142 -4.57 -18.11 4.34
N GLY A 143 -5.24 -18.08 5.49
CA GLY A 143 -5.59 -16.83 6.17
C GLY A 143 -4.35 -16.06 6.64
N THR A 144 -3.45 -16.74 7.35
CA THR A 144 -2.19 -16.14 7.84
C THR A 144 -1.28 -15.74 6.68
N GLY A 145 -1.14 -16.59 5.66
CA GLY A 145 -0.40 -16.30 4.44
C GLY A 145 -0.98 -15.08 3.72
N GLY A 146 -2.31 -15.00 3.60
CA GLY A 146 -3.00 -13.85 3.01
C GLY A 146 -2.76 -12.57 3.79
N ALA A 147 -2.76 -12.64 5.13
CA ALA A 147 -2.43 -11.50 5.97
C ALA A 147 -1.00 -11.01 5.76
N ILE A 148 -0.01 -11.91 5.69
CA ILE A 148 1.38 -11.54 5.44
C ILE A 148 1.54 -10.99 4.02
N MET A 149 0.90 -11.61 3.02
CA MET A 149 0.88 -11.13 1.63
C MET A 149 0.38 -9.68 1.54
N MET A 150 -0.77 -9.40 2.16
CA MET A 150 -1.33 -8.06 2.15
C MET A 150 -0.52 -7.09 3.01
N GLY A 151 0.18 -7.58 4.03
CA GLY A 151 1.17 -6.79 4.77
C GLY A 151 2.36 -6.38 3.90
N VAL A 152 2.92 -7.29 3.11
CA VAL A 152 3.99 -6.95 2.15
C VAL A 152 3.49 -5.95 1.11
N TRP A 153 2.29 -6.16 0.58
CA TRP A 153 1.66 -5.22 -0.35
C TRP A 153 1.46 -3.84 0.29
N GLY A 154 0.86 -3.78 1.48
CA GLY A 154 0.59 -2.53 2.17
C GLY A 154 1.85 -1.78 2.60
N GLY A 155 2.90 -2.50 2.97
CA GLY A 155 4.20 -1.93 3.29
C GLY A 155 4.90 -1.35 2.05
N ALA A 156 4.83 -2.02 0.90
CA ALA A 156 5.34 -1.47 -0.35
C ALA A 156 4.57 -0.20 -0.74
N CYS A 157 3.24 -0.26 -0.79
CA CYS A 157 2.40 0.89 -1.11
C CYS A 157 2.70 2.11 -0.21
N ALA A 158 2.79 1.92 1.10
CA ALA A 158 3.07 3.02 2.04
C ALA A 158 4.48 3.62 1.88
N ALA A 159 5.49 2.80 1.59
CA ALA A 159 6.85 3.27 1.32
C ALA A 159 6.89 4.17 0.07
N PHE A 160 6.17 3.77 -0.99
CA PHE A 160 6.08 4.53 -2.23
C PHE A 160 5.18 5.77 -2.13
N MET A 161 4.20 5.77 -1.23
CA MET A 161 3.48 7.00 -0.85
C MET A 161 4.44 8.00 -0.18
N ALA A 162 5.28 7.53 0.74
CA ALA A 162 6.29 8.37 1.41
C ALA A 162 7.33 8.93 0.43
N SER A 163 7.72 8.17 -0.59
CA SER A 163 8.66 8.63 -1.63
C SER A 163 8.04 9.59 -2.66
N SER A 164 6.71 9.69 -2.73
CA SER A 164 6.00 10.39 -3.80
C SER A 164 5.20 11.60 -3.35
N ALA A 165 5.07 11.83 -2.04
CA ALA A 165 4.45 13.03 -1.50
C ALA A 165 5.23 14.27 -1.95
N LYS A 166 4.59 15.12 -2.75
CA LYS A 166 5.16 16.42 -3.14
C LYS A 166 5.32 17.31 -1.90
N ALA A 167 6.48 17.94 -1.77
CA ALA A 167 6.80 18.90 -0.72
C ALA A 167 5.99 20.20 -0.87
#